data_AF-A0A2R6L670-F1
#
_entry.id   AF-A0A2R6L670-F1
#
_cell.length_a   1.000
_cell.length_b   1.000
_cell.length_c   1.000
_cell.angle_alpha   90.00
_cell.angle_beta   90.00
_cell.angle_gamma   90.00
#
_symmetry.space_group_name_H-M   'P 1'
#
loop_
_entity.id
_entity.type
_entity.pdbx_description
1 polymer ?
#
loop_
_entity_poly.entity_id
_entity_poly.type
_entity_poly.pdbx_seq_one_letter_code
_entity_poly.pdbx_strand_id
1 'polypeptide(L)'
;MTFISETEPGDITDRMRLIRRTPLDASDVRTLASEVTDIDLVAVGSDSETPPLGYEARREFDPCDVVAGISDPADGPAFEGTGVDLVDVPRLLAGRVRDRHE
;
A
#
# COMPACT_ATOMS: atom_id res chain seq x y z
N MET A 1 25.68 0.85 -8.95
CA MET A 1 24.75 1.53 -8.03
C MET A 1 23.97 2.50 -8.89
N THR A 2 22.73 2.16 -9.24
CA THR A 2 21.93 2.93 -10.20
C THR A 2 20.94 3.76 -9.40
N PHE A 3 21.04 5.09 -9.51
CA PHE A 3 20.06 6.02 -8.99
C PHE A 3 18.87 6.04 -9.96
N ILE A 4 17.67 5.75 -9.45
CA ILE A 4 16.42 5.95 -10.18
C ILE A 4 16.00 7.40 -9.89
N SER A 5 16.49 8.34 -10.72
CA SER A 5 15.98 9.71 -10.75
C SER A 5 14.64 9.74 -11.49
N GLU A 6 13.67 10.44 -10.89
CA GLU A 6 12.46 11.00 -11.50
C GLU A 6 11.83 10.17 -12.63
N THR A 7 11.00 9.20 -12.26
CA THR A 7 9.87 8.82 -13.12
C THR A 7 8.77 9.85 -12.91
N GLU A 8 8.55 10.72 -13.90
CA GLU A 8 7.31 11.48 -13.99
C GLU A 8 6.14 10.48 -13.86
N PRO A 9 5.10 10.78 -13.07
CA PRO A 9 4.02 9.83 -12.78
C PRO A 9 3.28 9.31 -14.02
N GLY A 10 3.48 9.92 -15.20
CA GLY A 10 2.87 9.51 -16.47
C GLY A 10 3.49 8.27 -17.11
N ASP A 11 4.79 7.98 -16.91
CA ASP A 11 5.46 6.85 -17.59
C ASP A 11 5.13 5.49 -16.96
N ILE A 12 4.72 5.48 -15.68
CA ILE A 12 4.40 4.26 -14.94
C ILE A 12 2.98 3.78 -15.26
N THR A 13 2.06 4.70 -15.55
CA THR A 13 0.63 4.38 -15.73
C THR A 13 0.30 3.56 -16.97
N ASP A 14 1.14 3.57 -18.01
CA ASP A 14 0.94 2.73 -19.20
C ASP A 14 1.28 1.24 -18.96
N ARG A 15 2.02 0.94 -17.89
CA ARG A 15 2.41 -0.44 -17.51
C ARG A 15 1.74 -0.96 -16.25
N MET A 16 1.02 -0.11 -15.52
CA MET A 16 0.33 -0.47 -14.28
C MET A 16 -1.19 -0.41 -14.46
N ARG A 17 -1.86 -1.53 -14.22
CA ARG A 17 -3.32 -1.55 -14.12
C ARG A 17 -3.74 -1.14 -12.70
N LEU A 18 -4.17 0.10 -12.54
CA LEU A 18 -4.69 0.59 -11.26
C LEU A 18 -6.16 0.21 -11.07
N ILE A 19 -6.47 -0.51 -10.00
CA ILE A 19 -7.83 -0.81 -9.58
C ILE A 19 -8.10 -0.07 -8.27
N ARG A 20 -8.97 0.95 -8.30
CA ARG A 20 -9.37 1.68 -7.10
C ARG A 20 -10.68 1.12 -6.57
N ARG A 21 -10.67 0.63 -5.34
CA ARG A 21 -11.85 0.15 -4.60
C ARG A 21 -11.75 0.61 -3.16
N THR A 22 -12.90 0.70 -2.51
CA THR A 22 -13.02 0.99 -1.07
C THR A 22 -13.76 -0.19 -0.45
N PRO A 23 -13.06 -1.31 -0.19
CA PRO A 23 -13.67 -2.44 0.52
C PRO A 23 -14.08 -1.97 1.91
N LEU A 24 -15.32 -2.27 2.29
CA LEU A 24 -15.88 -1.91 3.60
C LEU A 24 -15.60 -3.01 4.62
N ASP A 25 -15.45 -4.25 4.17
CA ASP A 25 -15.20 -5.40 5.04
C ASP A 25 -14.40 -6.53 4.35
N ALA A 26 -14.11 -7.59 5.09
CA ALA A 26 -13.36 -8.75 4.63
C ALA A 26 -14.04 -9.50 3.46
N SER A 27 -15.37 -9.46 3.37
CA SER A 27 -16.12 -10.09 2.27
C SER A 27 -15.86 -9.35 0.97
N ASP A 28 -15.81 -8.02 1.00
CA ASP A 28 -15.46 -7.21 -0.18
C ASP A 28 -14.04 -7.51 -0.66
N VAL A 29 -13.09 -7.69 0.27
CA VAL A 29 -11.71 -8.08 -0.05
C VAL A 29 -11.67 -9.43 -0.76
N ARG A 30 -12.44 -10.42 -0.26
CA ARG A 30 -12.54 -11.75 -0.89
C ARG A 30 -13.19 -11.70 -2.27
N THR A 31 -14.27 -10.94 -2.42
CA THR A 31 -14.90 -10.74 -3.73
C THR A 31 -13.90 -10.12 -4.71
N LEU A 32 -13.14 -9.11 -4.28
CA LEU A 32 -12.13 -8.50 -5.11
C LEU A 32 -11.01 -9.47 -5.51
N ALA A 33 -10.53 -10.29 -4.57
CA ALA A 33 -9.54 -11.33 -4.85
C ALA A 33 -10.05 -12.39 -5.85
N SER A 34 -11.36 -12.65 -5.86
CA SER A 34 -11.96 -13.55 -6.85
C SER A 34 -12.12 -12.92 -8.25
N GLU A 35 -12.23 -11.60 -8.33
CA GLU A 35 -12.38 -10.85 -9.59
C GLU A 35 -11.02 -10.53 -10.24
N VAL A 36 -9.94 -10.46 -9.45
CA VAL A 36 -8.63 -10.03 -9.91
C VAL A 36 -7.55 -11.04 -9.55
N THR A 37 -6.99 -11.66 -10.57
CA THR A 37 -6.02 -12.76 -10.43
C THR A 37 -4.58 -12.38 -10.79
N ASP A 38 -4.34 -11.12 -11.17
CA ASP A 38 -3.07 -10.66 -11.73
C ASP A 38 -2.73 -9.27 -11.13
N ILE A 39 -2.43 -9.29 -9.83
CA ILE A 39 -2.01 -8.11 -9.05
C ILE A 39 -0.61 -8.42 -8.53
N ASP A 40 0.30 -7.45 -8.60
CA ASP A 40 1.62 -7.56 -7.96
C ASP A 40 1.63 -6.88 -6.58
N LEU A 41 0.76 -5.88 -6.38
CA LEU A 41 0.78 -5.00 -5.21
C LEU A 41 -0.64 -4.56 -4.79
N VAL A 42 -0.94 -4.69 -3.50
CA VAL A 42 -2.15 -4.12 -2.88
C VAL A 42 -1.75 -2.99 -1.93
N ALA A 43 -2.31 -1.81 -2.14
CA ALA A 43 -2.13 -0.68 -1.24
C ALA A 43 -3.42 -0.42 -0.44
N VAL A 44 -3.31 -0.42 0.88
CA VAL A 44 -4.42 -0.15 1.80
C VAL A 44 -4.27 1.26 2.38
N GLY A 45 -5.40 1.99 2.44
CA GLY A 45 -5.45 3.39 2.92
C GLY A 45 -5.07 3.55 4.38
N SER A 46 -5.07 4.77 4.89
CA SER A 46 -4.59 5.10 6.24
C SER A 46 -5.73 5.47 7.18
N ASP A 47 -6.52 4.49 7.61
CA ASP A 47 -7.65 4.65 8.52
C ASP A 47 -7.61 3.61 9.65
N SER A 48 -8.41 3.78 10.69
CA SER A 48 -8.45 2.85 11.83
C SER A 48 -8.86 1.41 11.47
N GLU A 49 -9.51 1.22 10.32
CA GLU A 49 -9.91 -0.09 9.79
C GLU A 49 -8.84 -0.74 8.90
N THR A 50 -7.72 -0.05 8.67
CA THR A 50 -6.63 -0.53 7.81
C THR A 50 -5.95 -1.80 8.34
N PRO A 51 -5.69 -1.99 9.66
CA PRO A 51 -5.04 -3.21 10.13
C PRO A 51 -5.81 -4.51 9.82
N PRO A 52 -7.12 -4.65 10.14
CA PRO A 52 -7.85 -5.87 9.83
C PRO A 52 -8.04 -6.08 8.31
N LEU A 53 -8.30 -5.01 7.54
CA LEU A 53 -8.43 -5.11 6.09
C LEU A 53 -7.11 -5.46 5.41
N GLY A 54 -5.99 -4.92 5.88
CA GLY A 54 -4.66 -5.25 5.39
C GLY A 54 -4.29 -6.70 5.65
N TYR A 55 -4.62 -7.23 6.83
CA TYR A 55 -4.41 -8.65 7.13
C TYR A 55 -5.22 -9.57 6.22
N GLU A 56 -6.51 -9.28 6.00
CA GLU A 56 -7.33 -10.08 5.08
C GLU A 56 -6.82 -9.95 3.63
N ALA A 57 -6.42 -8.75 3.19
CA ALA A 57 -5.80 -8.58 1.89
C ALA A 57 -4.52 -9.43 1.75
N ARG A 58 -3.66 -9.45 2.77
CA ARG A 58 -2.44 -10.28 2.75
C ARG A 58 -2.74 -11.77 2.62
N ARG A 59 -3.83 -12.24 3.21
CA ARG A 59 -4.27 -13.64 3.13
C ARG A 59 -4.87 -13.99 1.78
N GLU A 60 -5.77 -13.15 1.26
CA GLU A 60 -6.55 -13.46 0.05
C GLU A 60 -5.74 -13.22 -1.24
N PHE A 61 -4.80 -12.28 -1.21
CA PHE A 61 -3.92 -11.97 -2.35
C PHE A 61 -2.55 -12.64 -2.26
N ASP A 62 -2.31 -13.65 -1.41
CA ASP A 62 -1.01 -14.35 -1.41
C ASP A 62 -0.72 -14.96 -2.81
N PRO A 63 0.45 -14.71 -3.42
CA PRO A 63 1.71 -14.19 -2.86
C PRO A 63 1.98 -12.68 -3.05
N CYS A 64 1.00 -11.87 -3.42
CA CYS A 64 1.15 -10.43 -3.69
C CYS A 64 1.67 -9.65 -2.48
N ASP A 65 2.44 -8.60 -2.75
CA ASP A 65 2.88 -7.66 -1.72
C ASP A 65 1.70 -6.80 -1.26
N VAL A 66 1.56 -6.62 0.06
CA VAL A 66 0.50 -5.79 0.65
C VAL A 66 1.13 -4.72 1.52
N VAL A 67 0.78 -3.46 1.23
CA VAL A 67 1.37 -2.30 1.87
C VAL A 67 0.28 -1.39 2.43
N ALA A 68 0.47 -0.89 3.64
CA ALA A 68 -0.39 0.10 4.25
C ALA A 68 0.35 1.42 4.41
N GLY A 69 -0.28 2.51 3.98
CA GLY A 69 0.15 3.85 4.37
C GLY A 69 -0.24 4.09 5.83
N ILE A 70 0.66 4.64 6.64
CA ILE A 70 0.34 5.13 7.98
C ILE A 70 0.57 6.64 8.05
N SER A 71 -0.38 7.33 8.68
CA SER A 71 -0.32 8.78 8.92
C SER A 71 0.28 9.11 10.29
N ASP A 72 0.17 8.20 11.25
CA ASP A 72 0.83 8.28 12.55
C ASP A 72 1.78 7.06 12.72
N PRO A 73 3.09 7.28 12.92
CA PRO A 73 4.03 6.19 13.22
C PRO A 73 3.63 5.36 14.45
N ALA A 74 2.82 5.91 15.36
CA ALA A 74 2.28 5.20 16.50
C ALA A 74 1.28 4.08 16.13
N ASP A 75 0.77 4.07 14.89
CA ASP A 75 -0.13 3.02 14.40
C ASP A 75 0.61 1.74 14.00
N GLY A 76 1.93 1.81 13.82
CA GLY A 76 2.77 0.67 13.38
C GLY A 76 2.55 -0.63 14.17
N PRO A 77 2.50 -0.61 15.52
CA PRO A 77 2.21 -1.79 16.33
C PRO A 77 0.89 -2.49 16.01
N ALA A 78 -0.12 -1.78 15.47
CA ALA A 78 -1.39 -2.40 15.08
C ALA A 78 -1.25 -3.36 13.89
N PHE A 79 -0.14 -3.27 13.13
CA PHE A 79 0.16 -4.12 11.99
C PHE A 79 1.15 -5.24 12.31
N GLU A 80 1.65 -5.33 13.55
CA GLU A 80 2.54 -6.41 13.94
C GLU A 80 1.86 -7.78 13.77
N GLY A 81 2.56 -8.71 13.11
CA GLY A 81 2.05 -10.05 12.84
C GLY A 81 1.03 -10.14 11.69
N THR A 82 0.67 -9.02 11.04
CA THR A 82 -0.25 -9.04 9.90
C THR A 82 0.43 -9.43 8.57
N GLY A 83 1.76 -9.30 8.49
CA GLY A 83 2.52 -9.50 7.26
C GLY A 83 2.34 -8.39 6.22
N VAL A 84 1.76 -7.25 6.62
CA VAL A 84 1.59 -6.04 5.81
C VAL A 84 2.80 -5.14 6.00
N ASP A 85 3.37 -4.67 4.89
CA ASP A 85 4.47 -3.69 4.90
C ASP A 85 3.94 -2.28 5.16
N LEU A 86 4.73 -1.44 5.83
CA LEU A 86 4.30 -0.11 6.25
C LEU A 86 5.02 1.00 5.51
N VAL A 87 4.26 1.98 5.06
CA VAL A 87 4.75 3.23 4.48
C VAL A 87 4.44 4.38 5.43
N ASP A 88 5.47 4.89 6.09
CA ASP A 88 5.39 6.10 6.91
C ASP A 88 5.31 7.33 5.99
N VAL A 89 4.08 7.75 5.68
CA VAL A 89 3.81 8.84 4.74
C VAL A 89 4.41 10.16 5.23
N PRO A 90 4.27 10.57 6.51
CA PRO A 90 4.92 11.77 7.03
C PRO A 90 6.44 11.76 6.87
N ARG A 91 7.12 10.63 7.15
CA ARG A 91 8.58 10.54 6.99
C ARG A 91 9.00 10.62 5.52
N LEU A 92 8.26 9.98 4.61
CA LEU A 92 8.53 10.11 3.18
C LEU A 92 8.39 11.56 2.69
N LEU A 93 7.33 12.24 3.14
CA LEU A 93 7.12 13.66 2.81
C LEU A 93 8.23 14.54 3.41
N ALA A 94 8.63 14.29 4.66
CA ALA A 94 9.71 15.02 5.31
C ALA A 94 11.07 14.82 4.61
N GLY A 95 11.38 13.59 4.18
CA GLY A 95 12.56 13.29 3.37
C GLY A 95 12.55 14.05 2.06
N ARG A 96 11.44 14.00 1.32
CA ARG A 96 11.29 14.73 0.05
C ARG A 96 11.45 16.24 0.19
N VAL A 97 11.00 16.83 1.30
CA VAL A 97 11.21 18.25 1.58
C VAL A 97 12.69 18.55 1.82
N ARG A 98 13.41 17.68 2.54
CA ARG A 98 14.85 17.85 2.79
C ARG A 98 15.67 17.75 1.51
N ASP A 99 15.40 16.74 0.69
CA ASP A 99 16.11 16.50 -0.58
C ASP A 99 15.91 17.65 -1.60
N ARG A 100 14.86 18.47 -1.44
CA ARG A 100 14.60 19.65 -2.28
C ARG A 100 15.38 20.89 -1.86
N HIS A 101 15.94 20.89 -0.65
CA HIS A 101 16.63 22.02 -0.04
C HIS A 101 18.14 21.79 0.14
N GLU A 102 18.67 20.66 -0.37
CA GLU A 102 20.10 20.36 -0.50
C GLU A 102 20.56 20.51 -1.95
#